data_AF-A0A6N3ARF2-F1
#
_entry.id   AF-A0A6N3ARF2-F1
#
_cell.length_a   1.000
_cell.length_b   1.000
_cell.length_c   1.000
_cell.angle_alpha   90.00
_cell.angle_beta   90.00
_cell.angle_gamma   90.00
#
_symmetry.space_group_name_H-M   'P 1'
#
loop_
_entity.id
_entity.type
_entity.pdbx_description
1 polymer ?
#
loop_
_entity_poly.entity_id
_entity_poly.type
_entity_poly.pdbx_seq_one_letter_code
_entity_poly.pdbx_strand_id
1 'polypeptide(L)'
;MKKGGFMKDAWILFAITLISGLLLGAVYQITKVPIQMAEAKESLHKYQIAYPDAVDFVFDQAIQDQVAVSKETLKEQKPEYGNVAVSVALKAVDASGSVIGHIITASSDDSYGGTVKVSVGITNEGQITGVELLEISDTPGLGMKATEPAFKDQYKDKSVEEFTVTKTGSTSDSEINAISGATITSNAVTHAVDAALYFAANCIPQ
;
A
#
# COMPACT_ATOMS: atom_id res chain seq x y z
N MET A 1 5.17 54.14 31.70
CA MET A 1 4.63 53.09 30.80
C MET A 1 4.94 51.72 31.41
N LYS A 2 3.94 50.98 31.89
CA LYS A 2 4.13 49.66 32.52
C LYS A 2 4.56 48.64 31.45
N LYS A 3 5.87 48.39 31.34
CA LYS A 3 6.49 47.37 30.43
C LYS A 3 6.24 45.91 30.85
N GLY A 4 5.50 45.65 31.94
CA GLY A 4 5.39 44.32 32.55
C GLY A 4 4.22 43.43 32.09
N GLY A 5 3.20 43.97 31.42
CA GLY A 5 2.02 43.18 31.01
C GLY A 5 2.33 42.19 29.89
N PHE A 6 2.86 42.71 28.78
CA PHE A 6 3.14 41.93 27.58
C PHE A 6 4.12 40.76 27.81
N MET A 7 5.19 40.98 28.59
CA MET A 7 6.17 39.92 28.88
C MET A 7 5.58 38.82 29.77
N LYS A 8 4.68 39.19 30.70
CA LYS A 8 3.98 38.23 31.55
C LYS A 8 3.02 37.37 30.72
N ASP A 9 2.27 37.99 29.82
CA ASP A 9 1.32 37.28 28.96
C ASP A 9 2.04 36.35 27.98
N ALA A 10 3.20 36.75 27.46
CA ALA A 10 4.05 35.90 26.62
C ALA A 10 4.57 34.66 27.36
N TRP A 11 5.00 34.81 28.62
CA TRP A 11 5.44 33.68 29.45
C TRP A 11 4.29 32.75 29.84
N ILE A 12 3.10 33.29 30.10
CA ILE A 12 1.90 32.49 30.38
C ILE A 12 1.54 31.66 29.14
N LEU A 13 1.54 32.26 27.95
CA LEU A 13 1.27 31.54 26.71
C LEU A 13 2.32 30.44 26.46
N PHE A 14 3.60 30.75 26.66
CA PHE A 14 4.68 29.77 26.53
C PHE A 14 4.52 28.59 27.51
N ALA A 15 4.15 28.86 28.77
CA ALA A 15 3.94 27.80 29.75
C ALA A 15 2.75 26.90 29.36
N ILE A 16 1.65 27.49 28.89
CA ILE A 16 0.47 26.73 28.46
C ILE A 16 0.79 25.87 27.23
N THR A 17 1.50 26.40 26.24
CA THR A 17 1.87 25.64 25.04
C THR A 17 2.85 24.53 25.35
N LEU A 18 3.83 24.77 26.24
CA LEU A 18 4.78 23.76 26.70
C LEU A 18 4.07 22.60 27.41
N ILE A 19 3.18 22.91 28.35
CA ILE A 19 2.42 21.89 29.08
C ILE A 19 1.53 21.10 28.11
N SER A 20 0.84 21.79 27.20
CA SER A 20 -0.03 21.13 26.21
C SER A 20 0.75 20.21 25.28
N GLY A 21 1.94 20.64 24.82
CA GLY A 21 2.82 19.82 23.98
C GLY A 21 3.36 18.59 24.71
N LEU A 22 3.74 18.73 25.98
CA LEU A 22 4.18 17.60 26.81
C LEU A 22 3.06 16.60 27.06
N LEU A 23 1.84 17.08 27.34
CA LEU A 23 0.67 16.21 27.52
C LEU A 23 0.35 15.45 26.23
N LEU A 24 0.32 16.14 25.09
CA LEU A 24 0.06 15.50 23.79
C LEU A 24 1.15 14.47 23.44
N GLY A 25 2.42 14.79 23.69
CA GLY A 25 3.54 13.88 23.49
C GLY A 25 3.48 12.63 24.37
N ALA A 26 3.11 12.78 25.64
CA ALA A 26 2.94 11.64 26.55
C ALA A 26 1.78 10.73 26.12
N VAL A 27 0.64 11.32 25.74
CA VAL A 27 -0.49 10.57 25.19
C VAL A 27 -0.08 9.82 23.93
N TYR A 28 0.64 10.48 23.00
CA TYR A 28 1.12 9.86 21.77
C TYR A 28 2.05 8.66 22.03
N GLN A 29 2.98 8.75 22.99
CA GLN A 29 3.87 7.63 23.32
C GLN A 29 3.10 6.40 23.85
N ILE A 30 2.07 6.63 24.65
CA ILE A 30 1.22 5.56 25.19
C ILE A 30 0.34 4.95 24.08
N THR A 31 -0.20 5.76 23.18
CA THR A 31 -1.09 5.29 22.10
C THR A 31 -0.34 4.67 20.93
N LYS A 32 0.94 4.98 20.72
CA LYS A 32 1.73 4.45 19.60
C LYS A 32 1.80 2.92 19.60
N VAL A 33 2.03 2.30 20.76
CA VAL A 33 2.16 0.84 20.88
C VAL A 33 0.88 0.09 20.45
N PRO A 34 -0.32 0.40 20.96
CA PRO A 34 -1.55 -0.28 20.53
C PRO A 34 -1.89 0.01 19.06
N ILE A 35 -1.61 1.21 18.54
CA ILE A 35 -1.81 1.53 17.12
C ILE A 35 -0.94 0.62 16.25
N GLN A 36 0.35 0.49 16.56
CA GLN A 36 1.26 -0.36 15.79
C GLN A 36 0.84 -1.84 15.83
N MET A 37 0.39 -2.34 16.98
CA MET A 37 -0.11 -3.71 17.07
C MET A 37 -1.42 -3.92 16.30
N ALA A 38 -2.30 -2.91 16.27
CA ALA A 38 -3.52 -2.94 15.48
C ALA A 38 -3.20 -2.92 13.98
N GLU A 39 -2.31 -2.02 13.55
CA GLU A 39 -1.83 -1.91 12.16
C GLU A 39 -1.15 -3.21 11.71
N ALA A 40 -0.26 -3.80 12.51
CA ALA A 40 0.41 -5.06 12.15
C ALA A 40 -0.59 -6.22 12.01
N LYS A 41 -1.59 -6.30 12.89
CA LYS A 41 -2.67 -7.31 12.77
C LYS A 41 -3.56 -7.06 11.56
N GLU A 42 -3.86 -5.80 11.27
CA GLU A 42 -4.66 -5.42 10.11
C GLU A 42 -3.90 -5.73 8.81
N SER A 43 -2.61 -5.41 8.72
CA SER A 43 -1.77 -5.77 7.59
C SER A 43 -1.71 -7.27 7.39
N LEU A 44 -1.53 -8.05 8.48
CA LEU A 44 -1.54 -9.51 8.38
C LEU A 44 -2.89 -10.05 7.88
N HIS A 45 -4.00 -9.50 8.38
CA HIS A 45 -5.33 -9.87 7.88
C HIS A 45 -5.51 -9.51 6.40
N LYS A 46 -5.03 -8.33 5.98
CA LYS A 46 -5.07 -7.92 4.57
C LYS A 46 -4.22 -8.81 3.68
N TYR A 47 -3.06 -9.28 4.16
CA TYR A 47 -2.24 -10.27 3.45
C TYR A 47 -2.99 -11.60 3.29
N GLN A 48 -3.70 -12.04 4.33
CA GLN A 48 -4.56 -13.22 4.25
C GLN A 48 -5.69 -13.05 3.24
N ILE A 49 -6.27 -11.86 3.11
CA ILE A 49 -7.32 -11.58 2.09
C ILE A 49 -6.72 -11.62 0.68
N ALA A 50 -5.53 -11.04 0.49
CA ALA A 50 -4.84 -11.04 -0.80
C ALA A 50 -4.36 -12.44 -1.21
N TYR A 51 -4.03 -13.31 -0.24
CA TYR A 51 -3.61 -14.69 -0.50
C TYR A 51 -4.31 -15.67 0.48
N PRO A 52 -5.56 -16.07 0.19
CA PRO A 52 -6.37 -16.87 1.11
C PRO A 52 -5.82 -18.26 1.44
N ASP A 53 -5.08 -18.87 0.51
CA ASP A 53 -4.54 -20.23 0.65
C ASP A 53 -3.23 -20.30 1.45
N ALA A 54 -2.63 -19.14 1.75
CA ALA A 54 -1.44 -19.06 2.57
C ALA A 54 -1.80 -19.23 4.05
N VAL A 55 -0.98 -19.97 4.79
CA VAL A 55 -1.11 -20.14 6.25
C VAL A 55 -0.16 -19.20 6.99
N ASP A 56 0.98 -18.85 6.37
CA ASP A 56 1.96 -17.94 6.94
C ASP A 56 2.66 -17.12 5.85
N PHE A 57 3.25 -16.00 6.25
CA PHE A 57 4.00 -15.10 5.39
C PHE A 57 5.42 -14.93 5.91
N VAL A 58 6.37 -15.55 5.22
CA VAL A 58 7.76 -15.63 5.67
C VAL A 58 8.58 -14.51 5.04
N PHE A 59 9.30 -13.79 5.89
CA PHE A 59 10.28 -12.79 5.46
C PHE A 59 11.51 -13.48 4.88
N ASP A 60 11.93 -13.05 3.69
CA ASP A 60 13.17 -13.49 3.06
C ASP A 60 14.08 -12.29 2.80
N GLN A 61 15.28 -12.33 3.37
CA GLN A 61 16.23 -11.22 3.30
C GLN A 61 16.74 -10.98 1.87
N ALA A 62 16.92 -12.03 1.05
CA ALA A 62 17.39 -11.87 -0.32
C ALA A 62 16.34 -11.16 -1.20
N ILE A 63 15.06 -11.45 -0.99
CA ILE A 63 13.98 -10.74 -1.68
C ILE A 63 13.93 -9.28 -1.24
N GLN A 64 14.19 -9.01 0.04
CA GLN A 64 14.09 -7.67 0.62
C GLN A 64 15.25 -6.76 0.20
N ASP A 65 16.42 -7.33 -0.03
CA ASP A 65 17.54 -6.63 -0.66
C ASP A 65 17.15 -6.18 -2.09
N GLN A 66 16.38 -6.99 -2.83
CA GLN A 66 15.85 -6.62 -4.15
C GLN A 66 14.76 -5.54 -4.04
N VAL A 67 13.92 -5.57 -3.01
CA VAL A 67 12.94 -4.52 -2.73
C VAL A 67 13.64 -3.16 -2.56
N ALA A 68 14.78 -3.11 -1.90
CA ALA A 68 15.52 -1.87 -1.68
C ALA A 68 15.98 -1.20 -2.99
N VAL A 69 16.29 -1.99 -4.03
CA VAL A 69 16.72 -1.50 -5.35
C VAL A 69 15.53 -1.30 -6.31
N SER A 70 14.41 -1.98 -6.06
CA SER A 70 13.22 -1.99 -6.92
C SER A 70 12.71 -0.61 -7.33
N LYS A 71 12.80 0.38 -6.43
CA LYS A 71 12.32 1.74 -6.69
C LYS A 71 13.11 2.42 -7.82
N GLU A 72 14.41 2.18 -7.91
CA GLU A 72 15.24 2.73 -8.98
C GLU A 72 15.03 1.95 -10.27
N THR A 73 14.96 0.61 -10.18
CA THR A 73 14.68 -0.27 -11.32
C THR A 73 13.34 0.05 -11.98
N LEU A 74 12.27 0.23 -11.21
CA LEU A 74 10.94 0.56 -11.73
C LEU A 74 10.92 1.92 -12.41
N LYS A 75 11.65 2.92 -11.87
CA LYS A 75 11.76 4.23 -12.51
C LYS A 75 12.50 4.19 -13.85
N GLU A 76 13.50 3.32 -13.97
CA GLU A 76 14.30 3.20 -15.20
C GLU A 76 13.62 2.32 -16.25
N GLN A 77 13.08 1.18 -15.84
CA GLN A 77 12.53 0.15 -16.73
C GLN A 77 11.04 0.36 -17.06
N LYS A 78 10.30 0.99 -16.15
CA LYS A 78 8.84 1.19 -16.24
C LYS A 78 8.42 2.62 -15.86
N PRO A 79 8.97 3.66 -16.53
CA PRO A 79 8.63 5.05 -16.23
C PRO A 79 7.14 5.37 -16.43
N GLU A 80 6.42 4.58 -17.23
CA GLU A 80 4.98 4.70 -17.45
C GLU A 80 4.13 4.48 -16.18
N TYR A 81 4.64 3.72 -15.20
CA TYR A 81 3.93 3.47 -13.94
C TYR A 81 3.92 4.70 -13.02
N GLY A 82 4.75 5.71 -13.30
CA GLY A 82 4.84 6.92 -12.51
C GLY A 82 5.60 6.72 -11.19
N ASN A 83 5.10 7.31 -10.11
CA ASN A 83 5.76 7.30 -8.81
C ASN A 83 5.40 6.05 -7.99
N VAL A 84 5.80 4.89 -8.50
CA VAL A 84 5.61 3.60 -7.82
C VAL A 84 6.84 3.14 -7.05
N ALA A 85 6.62 2.31 -6.04
CA ALA A 85 7.67 1.62 -5.29
C ALA A 85 7.16 0.29 -4.73
N VAL A 86 8.03 -0.72 -4.66
CA VAL A 86 7.79 -1.91 -3.85
C VAL A 86 8.41 -1.67 -2.47
N SER A 87 7.69 -2.03 -1.42
CA SER A 87 8.08 -1.74 -0.04
C SER A 87 8.30 -3.00 0.80
N VAL A 88 7.59 -4.08 0.48
CA VAL A 88 7.71 -5.37 1.18
C VAL A 88 7.43 -6.48 0.16
N ALA A 89 8.19 -7.57 0.22
CA ALA A 89 7.84 -8.83 -0.42
C ALA A 89 8.07 -10.00 0.54
N LEU A 90 7.06 -10.86 0.70
CA LEU A 90 7.04 -12.00 1.62
C LEU A 90 6.72 -13.27 0.84
N LYS A 91 7.25 -14.42 1.28
CA LYS A 91 6.88 -15.74 0.75
C LYS A 91 5.57 -16.19 1.39
N ALA A 92 4.59 -16.54 0.58
CA ALA A 92 3.35 -17.18 1.03
C ALA A 92 3.59 -18.69 1.15
N VAL A 93 3.40 -19.25 2.34
CA VAL A 93 3.58 -20.68 2.59
C VAL A 93 2.26 -21.36 2.95
N ASP A 94 2.07 -22.58 2.47
CA ASP A 94 0.90 -23.40 2.81
C ASP A 94 1.07 -24.12 4.17
N ALA A 95 0.04 -24.90 4.54
CA ALA A 95 0.06 -25.72 5.76
C ALA A 95 1.17 -26.79 5.80
N SER A 96 1.73 -27.15 4.64
CA SER A 96 2.84 -28.10 4.52
C SER A 96 4.22 -27.44 4.66
N GLY A 97 4.26 -26.10 4.68
CA GLY A 97 5.48 -25.30 4.69
C GLY A 97 6.08 -25.09 3.30
N SER A 98 5.35 -25.42 2.23
CA SER A 98 5.78 -25.17 0.85
C SER A 98 5.46 -23.74 0.45
N VAL A 99 6.38 -23.10 -0.27
CA VAL A 99 6.15 -21.77 -0.85
C VAL A 99 5.21 -21.93 -2.04
N ILE A 100 4.01 -21.37 -1.93
CA ILE A 100 2.98 -21.42 -2.96
C ILE A 100 2.94 -20.13 -3.80
N GLY A 101 3.56 -19.07 -3.30
CA GLY A 101 3.64 -17.78 -3.98
C GLY A 101 4.26 -16.71 -3.10
N HIS A 102 3.93 -15.46 -3.40
CA HIS A 102 4.47 -14.27 -2.76
C HIS A 102 3.37 -13.24 -2.49
N ILE A 103 3.51 -12.53 -1.36
CA ILE A 103 2.79 -11.28 -1.09
C ILE A 103 3.74 -10.13 -1.39
N ILE A 104 3.35 -9.24 -2.29
CA ILE A 104 4.11 -8.04 -2.61
C ILE A 104 3.30 -6.83 -2.22
N THR A 105 3.89 -5.96 -1.40
CA THR A 105 3.32 -4.66 -1.04
C THR A 105 3.96 -3.59 -1.91
N ALA A 106 3.17 -2.98 -2.78
CA ALA A 106 3.56 -1.88 -3.64
C ALA A 106 2.77 -0.61 -3.31
N SER A 107 3.31 0.53 -3.70
CA SER A 107 2.70 1.83 -3.48
C SER A 107 2.78 2.70 -4.72
N SER A 108 1.82 3.61 -4.88
CA SER A 108 1.88 4.71 -5.85
C SER A 108 1.59 6.03 -5.14
N ASP A 109 2.42 7.04 -5.39
CA ASP A 109 2.22 8.41 -4.87
C ASP A 109 1.31 9.26 -5.78
N ASP A 110 0.81 8.68 -6.89
CA ASP A 110 0.04 9.39 -7.91
C ASP A 110 -1.49 9.33 -7.68
N SER A 111 -1.96 8.75 -6.57
CA SER A 111 -3.39 8.76 -6.26
C SER A 111 -3.86 10.17 -5.91
N TYR A 112 -5.15 10.44 -6.12
CA TYR A 112 -5.69 11.79 -5.89
C TYR A 112 -5.57 12.25 -4.42
N GLY A 113 -5.73 11.32 -3.47
CA GLY A 113 -5.53 11.55 -2.03
C GLY A 113 -4.08 11.41 -1.55
N GLY A 114 -3.09 11.28 -2.45
CA GLY A 114 -1.69 11.02 -2.13
C GLY A 114 -1.31 9.54 -2.25
N THR A 115 -0.49 9.04 -1.34
CA THR A 115 0.01 7.66 -1.43
C THR A 115 -1.13 6.64 -1.28
N VAL A 116 -1.16 5.68 -2.20
CA VAL A 116 -1.94 4.43 -2.08
C VAL A 116 -0.97 3.27 -1.91
N LYS A 117 -1.27 2.35 -0.99
CA LYS A 117 -0.52 1.10 -0.79
C LYS A 117 -1.42 -0.09 -1.01
N VAL A 118 -0.95 -1.04 -1.81
CA VAL A 118 -1.63 -2.28 -2.14
C VAL A 118 -0.78 -3.46 -1.73
N SER A 119 -1.43 -4.51 -1.27
CA SER A 119 -0.86 -5.84 -1.13
C SER A 119 -1.44 -6.74 -2.22
N VAL A 120 -0.56 -7.36 -2.98
CA VAL A 120 -0.91 -8.24 -4.10
C VAL A 120 -0.38 -9.63 -3.79
N GLY A 121 -1.27 -10.62 -3.80
CA GLY A 121 -0.88 -12.02 -3.74
C GLY A 121 -0.67 -12.56 -5.15
N ILE A 122 0.48 -13.20 -5.36
CA ILE A 122 0.91 -13.73 -6.66
C ILE A 122 1.42 -15.14 -6.45
N THR A 123 0.85 -16.11 -7.15
CA THR A 123 1.31 -17.51 -7.16
C THR A 123 2.70 -17.65 -7.79
N ASN A 124 3.37 -18.80 -7.60
CA ASN A 124 4.64 -19.07 -8.28
C ASN A 124 4.50 -19.06 -9.82
N GLU A 125 3.30 -19.35 -10.33
CA GLU A 125 2.97 -19.33 -11.75
C GLU A 125 2.68 -17.90 -12.28
N GLY A 126 2.70 -16.88 -11.43
CA GLY A 126 2.44 -15.48 -11.80
C GLY A 126 0.96 -15.09 -11.85
N GLN A 127 0.05 -15.96 -11.42
CA GLN A 127 -1.37 -15.64 -11.27
C GLN A 127 -1.61 -14.81 -10.01
N ILE A 128 -2.45 -13.77 -10.11
CA ILE A 128 -2.89 -12.98 -8.96
C ILE A 128 -3.96 -13.72 -8.16
N THR A 129 -3.72 -13.97 -6.87
CA THR A 129 -4.70 -14.57 -5.95
C THR A 129 -5.68 -13.53 -5.39
N GLY A 130 -5.26 -12.26 -5.33
CA GLY A 130 -6.07 -11.16 -4.81
C GLY A 130 -5.27 -9.88 -4.62
N VAL A 131 -5.99 -8.77 -4.50
CA VAL A 131 -5.44 -7.43 -4.22
C VAL A 131 -6.20 -6.83 -3.05
N GLU A 132 -5.47 -6.34 -2.05
CA GLU A 132 -6.03 -5.65 -0.88
C GLU A 132 -5.35 -4.30 -0.65
N LEU A 133 -6.12 -3.26 -0.35
CA LEU A 133 -5.57 -1.92 -0.10
C LEU A 133 -5.14 -1.81 1.37
N LEU A 134 -3.85 -1.58 1.58
CA LEU A 134 -3.30 -1.36 2.92
C LEU A 134 -3.54 0.07 3.39
N GLU A 135 -3.38 1.04 2.49
CA GLU A 135 -3.47 2.47 2.78
C GLU A 135 -4.06 3.21 1.59
N ILE A 136 -5.04 4.09 1.85
CA ILE A 136 -5.61 5.01 0.88
C ILE A 136 -6.28 6.15 1.64
N SER A 137 -6.03 7.40 1.21
CA SER A 137 -6.59 8.61 1.83
C SER A 137 -7.42 9.43 0.84
N ASP A 138 -8.06 8.75 -0.09
CA ASP A 138 -8.77 9.39 -1.19
C ASP A 138 -10.17 9.90 -0.80
N THR A 139 -10.86 10.57 -1.73
CA THR A 139 -12.18 11.14 -1.43
C THR A 139 -13.24 10.03 -1.22
N PRO A 140 -13.98 10.01 -0.09
CA PRO A 140 -15.07 9.06 0.14
C PRO A 140 -16.14 9.13 -0.96
N GLY A 141 -16.60 7.95 -1.43
CA GLY A 141 -17.59 7.85 -2.52
C GLY A 141 -17.02 8.05 -3.94
N LEU A 142 -15.75 8.43 -4.07
CA LEU A 142 -14.99 8.51 -5.31
C LEU A 142 -13.79 7.55 -5.22
N GLY A 143 -12.57 8.04 -4.98
CA GLY A 143 -11.35 7.24 -4.98
C GLY A 143 -11.33 6.13 -3.92
N MET A 144 -11.99 6.33 -2.78
CA MET A 144 -12.10 5.28 -1.73
C MET A 144 -12.82 4.02 -2.21
N LYS A 145 -13.58 4.08 -3.30
CA LYS A 145 -14.18 2.91 -3.95
C LYS A 145 -13.14 1.90 -4.43
N ALA A 146 -11.87 2.29 -4.51
CA ALA A 146 -10.78 1.35 -4.78
C ALA A 146 -10.66 0.24 -3.71
N THR A 147 -11.11 0.50 -2.48
CA THR A 147 -11.17 -0.51 -1.41
C THR A 147 -12.31 -1.51 -1.57
N GLU A 148 -13.29 -1.20 -2.43
CA GLU A 148 -14.48 -2.03 -2.61
C GLU A 148 -14.17 -3.23 -3.51
N PRO A 149 -14.76 -4.41 -3.23
CA PRO A 149 -14.66 -5.60 -4.08
C PRO A 149 -14.95 -5.33 -5.56
N ALA A 150 -15.91 -4.44 -5.85
CA ALA A 150 -16.27 -4.07 -7.21
C ALA A 150 -15.10 -3.52 -8.05
N PHE A 151 -14.10 -2.92 -7.42
CA PHE A 151 -12.88 -2.47 -8.11
C PHE A 151 -11.74 -3.47 -7.98
N LYS A 152 -11.38 -3.87 -6.74
CA LYS A 152 -10.17 -4.69 -6.49
C LYS A 152 -10.30 -6.15 -6.91
N ASP A 153 -11.50 -6.73 -6.95
CA ASP A 153 -11.67 -8.11 -7.39
C ASP A 153 -11.51 -8.24 -8.91
N GLN A 154 -11.45 -7.12 -9.65
CA GLN A 154 -11.12 -7.13 -11.08
C GLN A 154 -9.71 -7.66 -11.37
N TYR A 155 -8.79 -7.68 -10.40
CA TYR A 155 -7.44 -8.23 -10.58
C TYR A 155 -7.37 -9.73 -10.27
N LYS A 156 -8.37 -10.27 -9.56
CA LYS A 156 -8.33 -11.60 -8.99
C LYS A 156 -8.35 -12.69 -10.07
N ASP A 157 -7.59 -13.76 -9.85
CA ASP A 157 -7.47 -14.95 -10.70
C ASP A 157 -6.91 -14.68 -12.11
N LYS A 158 -6.39 -13.48 -12.35
CA LYS A 158 -5.81 -13.08 -13.62
C LYS A 158 -4.31 -13.37 -13.69
N SER A 159 -3.86 -13.75 -14.88
CA SER A 159 -2.45 -13.98 -15.20
C SER A 159 -2.08 -13.11 -16.40
N VAL A 160 -1.67 -11.87 -16.13
CA VAL A 160 -1.26 -10.89 -17.15
C VAL A 160 0.06 -10.25 -16.73
N GLU A 161 0.83 -9.79 -17.71
CA GLU A 161 2.08 -9.07 -17.44
C GLU A 161 1.83 -7.65 -16.93
N GLU A 162 0.77 -7.01 -17.42
CA GLU A 162 0.44 -5.62 -17.13
C GLU A 162 -1.05 -5.36 -17.35
N PHE A 163 -1.62 -4.48 -16.52
CA PHE A 163 -2.98 -4.01 -16.64
C PHE A 163 -3.07 -2.61 -17.25
N THR A 164 -4.23 -2.31 -17.82
CA THR A 164 -4.57 -0.97 -18.27
C THR A 164 -5.95 -0.58 -17.77
N VAL A 165 -6.13 0.71 -17.52
CA VAL A 165 -7.41 1.24 -17.02
C VAL A 165 -8.25 1.75 -18.18
N THR A 166 -9.50 1.29 -18.25
CA THR A 166 -10.48 1.69 -19.26
C THR A 166 -11.70 2.38 -18.65
N LYS A 167 -12.29 3.34 -19.37
CA LYS A 167 -13.53 4.02 -18.99
C LYS A 167 -14.76 3.49 -19.71
N THR A 168 -14.57 2.65 -20.72
CA THR A 168 -15.62 2.22 -21.66
C THR A 168 -16.12 0.80 -21.42
N GLY A 169 -15.65 0.15 -20.36
CA GLY A 169 -15.87 -1.27 -20.14
C GLY A 169 -14.64 -2.09 -20.50
N SER A 170 -14.25 -3.00 -19.60
CA SER A 170 -13.21 -4.01 -19.82
C SER A 170 -13.64 -4.99 -20.91
N THR A 171 -12.76 -5.21 -21.87
CA THR A 171 -12.96 -6.14 -23.00
C THR A 171 -11.97 -7.30 -23.00
N SER A 172 -10.92 -7.21 -22.18
CA SER A 172 -9.93 -8.26 -21.96
C SER A 172 -9.65 -8.44 -20.46
N ASP A 173 -8.90 -9.48 -20.12
CA ASP A 173 -8.44 -9.70 -18.75
C ASP A 173 -7.39 -8.67 -18.33
N SER A 174 -6.60 -8.13 -19.26
CA SER A 174 -5.62 -7.07 -18.99
C SER A 174 -6.23 -5.68 -18.81
N GLU A 175 -7.55 -5.54 -18.88
CA GLU A 175 -8.25 -4.28 -18.68
C GLU A 175 -8.95 -4.24 -17.31
N ILE A 176 -8.95 -3.06 -16.71
CA ILE A 176 -9.58 -2.76 -15.43
C ILE A 176 -10.53 -1.58 -15.62
N ASN A 177 -11.78 -1.73 -15.22
CA ASN A 177 -12.73 -0.62 -15.28
C ASN A 177 -12.34 0.45 -14.27
N ALA A 178 -12.20 1.68 -14.76
CA ALA A 178 -11.98 2.85 -13.93
C ALA A 178 -13.17 3.09 -12.99
N ILE A 179 -12.87 3.55 -11.79
CA ILE A 179 -13.87 4.13 -10.91
C ILE A 179 -14.37 5.43 -11.54
N SER A 180 -15.69 5.51 -11.77
CA SER A 180 -16.31 6.71 -12.32
C SER A 180 -16.00 7.94 -11.45
N GLY A 181 -15.43 8.98 -12.07
CA GLY A 181 -15.00 10.21 -11.39
C GLY A 181 -13.67 10.11 -10.62
N ALA A 182 -13.00 8.95 -10.60
CA ALA A 182 -11.74 8.74 -9.89
C ALA A 182 -10.71 7.94 -10.74
N THR A 183 -10.52 8.36 -12.00
CA THR A 183 -9.56 7.71 -12.91
C THR A 183 -8.12 7.82 -12.42
N ILE A 184 -7.74 8.93 -11.77
CA ILE A 184 -6.39 9.12 -11.22
C ILE A 184 -6.10 8.03 -10.17
N THR A 185 -7.00 7.84 -9.21
CA THR A 185 -6.91 6.76 -8.22
C THR A 185 -6.90 5.38 -8.86
N SER A 186 -7.73 5.16 -9.89
CA SER A 186 -7.79 3.88 -10.60
C SER A 186 -6.44 3.54 -11.24
N ASN A 187 -5.82 4.51 -11.92
CA ASN A 187 -4.50 4.36 -12.51
C ASN A 187 -3.43 4.13 -11.44
N ALA A 188 -3.43 4.91 -10.36
CA ALA A 188 -2.44 4.77 -9.29
C ALA A 188 -2.47 3.39 -8.64
N VAL A 189 -3.67 2.84 -8.38
CA VAL A 189 -3.82 1.48 -7.87
C VAL A 189 -3.34 0.44 -8.89
N THR A 190 -3.73 0.61 -10.16
CA THR A 190 -3.34 -0.33 -11.23
C THR A 190 -1.83 -0.35 -11.41
N HIS A 191 -1.18 0.81 -11.50
CA HIS A 191 0.28 0.91 -11.61
C HIS A 191 1.01 0.32 -10.40
N ALA A 192 0.46 0.44 -9.19
CA ALA A 192 1.03 -0.21 -8.02
C ALA A 192 0.92 -1.74 -8.12
N VAL A 193 -0.19 -2.27 -8.65
CA VAL A 193 -0.34 -3.71 -8.94
C VAL A 193 0.63 -4.16 -10.03
N ASP A 194 0.78 -3.39 -11.11
CA ASP A 194 1.73 -3.70 -12.19
C ASP A 194 3.18 -3.67 -11.72
N ALA A 195 3.54 -2.74 -10.82
CA ALA A 195 4.84 -2.72 -10.18
C ALA A 195 5.10 -3.99 -9.35
N ALA A 196 4.08 -4.52 -8.67
CA ALA A 196 4.17 -5.78 -7.94
C ALA A 196 4.35 -6.98 -8.89
N LEU A 197 3.58 -7.05 -9.98
CA LEU A 197 3.72 -8.07 -11.02
C LEU A 197 5.13 -8.06 -11.64
N TYR A 198 5.61 -6.88 -12.02
CA TYR A 198 6.95 -6.71 -12.57
C TYR A 198 8.03 -7.19 -11.60
N PHE A 199 7.91 -6.83 -10.32
CA PHE A 199 8.86 -7.27 -9.29
C PHE A 199 8.83 -8.78 -9.10
N ALA A 200 7.64 -9.41 -9.07
CA ALA A 200 7.51 -10.86 -8.96
C ALA A 200 8.20 -11.58 -10.13
N ALA A 201 8.00 -11.10 -11.35
CA ALA A 201 8.52 -11.73 -12.56
C ALA A 201 10.04 -11.54 -12.75
N ASN A 202 10.60 -10.39 -12.33
CA ASN A 202 11.97 -10.01 -12.69
C ASN A 202 12.95 -9.96 -11.52
N CYS A 203 12.47 -9.80 -10.28
CA CYS A 203 13.33 -9.55 -9.12
C CYS A 203 13.37 -10.72 -8.12
N ILE A 204 12.33 -11.56 -8.11
CA ILE A 204 12.28 -12.75 -7.26
C ILE A 204 12.93 -13.93 -8.01
N PRO A 205 13.99 -14.55 -7.45
CA PRO A 205 14.57 -15.75 -8.05
C PRO A 205 13.56 -16.91 -7.99
N GLN A 206 13.33 -17.52 -9.16
CA GLN A 206 12.48 -18.71 -9.35
C GLN A 206 13.14 -19.97 -8.80
#